data_AF-A0A9E2U1A3-F1
#
_entry.id   AF-A0A9E2U1A3-F1
#
_cell.length_a   1.000
_cell.length_b   1.000
_cell.length_c   1.000
_cell.angle_alpha   90.00
_cell.angle_beta   90.00
_cell.angle_gamma   90.00
#
_symmetry.space_group_name_H-M   'P 1'
#
loop_
_entity.id
_entity.type
_entity.pdbx_description
1 polymer ?
#
loop_
_entity_poly.entity_id
_entity_poly.type
_entity_poly.pdbx_seq_one_letter_code
_entity_poly.pdbx_strand_id
1 'polypeptide(L)'
;LKPETYMNDSGRSVAAAARFFKIDPADVVVVHDEGDFDLGRLEIKHGGGLAGHNGLRSIAQELGTQDFTRLRIGVGRPERGDPRSLADHVLADFDARDDADALVERAADEVERYLKR
;
A
#
# COMPACT_ATOMS: atom_id res chain seq x y z
N LEU A 1 5.18 -11.18 -0.73
CA LEU A 1 3.93 -11.79 -0.19
C LEU A 1 2.75 -11.00 -0.76
N LYS A 2 1.71 -11.68 -1.25
CA LYS A 2 0.43 -11.06 -1.62
C LYS A 2 -0.67 -11.77 -0.81
N PRO A 3 -1.23 -11.15 0.24
CA PRO A 3 -2.29 -11.78 1.03
C PRO A 3 -3.51 -12.14 0.17
N GLU A 4 -4.04 -13.36 0.35
CA GLU A 4 -5.31 -13.79 -0.26
C GLU A 4 -6.50 -13.60 0.71
N THR A 5 -6.30 -12.82 1.76
CA THR A 5 -7.36 -12.39 2.68
C THR A 5 -8.08 -11.16 2.13
N TYR A 6 -9.24 -10.84 2.69
CA TYR A 6 -9.85 -9.52 2.44
C TYR A 6 -8.92 -8.41 2.94
N MET A 7 -9.06 -7.22 2.35
CA MET A 7 -8.21 -6.08 2.67
C MET A 7 -8.22 -5.71 4.17
N ASN A 8 -9.34 -5.89 4.85
CA ASN A 8 -9.47 -5.64 6.29
C ASN A 8 -8.72 -6.68 7.16
N ASP A 9 -8.28 -7.79 6.56
CA ASP A 9 -7.64 -8.93 7.20
C ASP A 9 -6.20 -9.17 6.70
N SER A 10 -5.62 -8.25 5.93
CA SER A 10 -4.25 -8.37 5.40
C SER A 10 -3.20 -8.59 6.50
N GLY A 11 -3.41 -8.01 7.69
CA GLY A 11 -2.50 -8.15 8.82
C GLY A 11 -2.33 -9.59 9.30
N ARG A 12 -3.38 -10.42 9.20
CA ARG A 12 -3.31 -11.83 9.63
C ARG A 12 -2.28 -12.61 8.81
N SER A 13 -2.22 -12.36 7.50
CA SER A 13 -1.24 -12.97 6.61
C SER A 13 0.16 -12.42 6.85
N VAL A 14 0.30 -11.10 6.93
CA VAL A 14 1.61 -10.43 7.10
C VAL A 14 2.24 -10.81 8.44
N ALA A 15 1.49 -10.77 9.54
CA ALA A 15 2.00 -11.11 10.86
C ALA A 15 2.36 -12.60 10.99
N ALA A 16 1.58 -13.50 10.38
CA ALA A 16 1.92 -14.92 10.36
C ALA A 16 3.26 -15.18 9.65
N ALA A 17 3.47 -14.56 8.49
CA ALA A 17 4.72 -14.66 7.74
C ALA A 17 5.89 -14.03 8.53
N ALA A 18 5.72 -12.83 9.08
CA ALA A 18 6.75 -12.15 9.85
C ALA A 18 7.20 -12.99 11.07
N ARG A 19 6.25 -13.58 11.82
CA ARG A 19 6.57 -14.47 12.96
C ARG A 19 7.27 -15.75 12.53
N PHE A 20 6.83 -16.38 11.44
CA PHE A 20 7.43 -17.62 10.94
C PHE A 20 8.89 -17.40 10.50
N PHE A 21 9.14 -16.32 9.76
CA PHE A 21 10.47 -15.98 9.26
C PHE A 21 11.31 -15.15 10.24
N LYS A 22 10.77 -14.78 11.41
CA LYS A 22 11.42 -13.95 12.43
C LYS A 22 11.87 -12.58 11.88
N ILE A 23 10.99 -11.96 11.10
CA ILE A 23 11.19 -10.63 10.50
C ILE A 23 10.67 -9.58 11.49
N ASP A 24 11.50 -8.60 11.84
CA ASP A 24 11.07 -7.47 12.66
C ASP A 24 10.12 -6.56 11.87
N PRO A 25 9.11 -5.93 12.50
CA PRO A 25 8.19 -5.02 11.80
C PRO A 25 8.90 -3.91 11.02
N ALA A 26 10.04 -3.42 11.51
CA ALA A 26 10.85 -2.39 10.85
C ALA A 26 11.43 -2.85 9.50
N ASP A 27 11.60 -4.17 9.31
CA ASP A 27 12.10 -4.79 8.08
C ASP A 27 10.97 -5.15 7.10
N VAL A 28 9.71 -4.88 7.48
CA VAL A 28 8.56 -5.09 6.60
C VAL A 28 8.38 -3.86 5.70
N VAL A 29 8.32 -4.11 4.39
CA VAL A 29 7.93 -3.11 3.38
C VAL A 29 6.55 -3.46 2.83
N VAL A 30 5.59 -2.55 2.99
CA VAL A 30 4.24 -2.67 2.45
C VAL A 30 4.07 -1.76 1.24
N VAL A 31 3.77 -2.32 0.08
CA VAL A 31 3.44 -1.56 -1.14
C VAL A 31 1.91 -1.43 -1.21
N HIS A 32 1.39 -0.20 -1.28
CA HIS A 32 -0.05 0.04 -1.28
C HIS A 32 -0.43 1.31 -2.07
N ASP A 33 -1.70 1.40 -2.45
CA ASP A 33 -2.28 2.57 -3.08
C ASP A 33 -2.51 3.73 -2.09
N GLU A 34 -2.38 4.96 -2.58
CA GLU A 34 -2.54 6.19 -1.83
C GLU A 34 -3.48 7.13 -2.59
N GLY A 35 -4.69 7.30 -2.05
CA GLY A 35 -5.69 8.14 -2.67
C GLY A 35 -5.37 9.62 -2.59
N ASP A 36 -4.66 10.08 -1.55
CA ASP A 36 -4.31 11.51 -1.40
C ASP A 36 -3.23 12.00 -2.36
N PHE A 37 -2.65 11.09 -3.14
CA PHE A 37 -1.58 11.39 -4.09
C PHE A 37 -2.09 11.33 -5.51
N ASP A 38 -1.64 12.29 -6.32
CA ASP A 38 -1.86 12.26 -7.76
C ASP A 38 -1.35 10.94 -8.36
N LEU A 39 -2.05 10.47 -9.39
CA LEU A 39 -1.72 9.22 -10.07
C LEU A 39 -0.23 9.21 -10.48
N GLY A 40 0.48 8.15 -10.13
CA GLY A 40 1.87 7.95 -10.51
C GLY A 40 2.92 8.59 -9.60
N ARG A 41 2.50 9.30 -8.55
CA ARG A 41 3.40 9.73 -7.47
C ARG A 41 3.80 8.53 -6.61
N LEU A 42 5.10 8.36 -6.39
CA LEU A 42 5.66 7.31 -5.52
C LEU A 42 6.36 7.96 -4.33
N GLU A 43 6.13 7.45 -3.13
CA GLU A 43 6.81 7.93 -1.92
C GLU A 43 7.08 6.79 -0.94
N ILE A 44 8.31 6.70 -0.46
CA ILE A 44 8.68 5.79 0.63
C ILE A 44 8.51 6.53 1.95
N LYS A 45 7.84 5.89 2.90
CA LYS A 45 7.63 6.42 4.24
C LYS A 45 7.79 5.33 5.29
N HIS A 46 8.58 5.60 6.32
CA HIS A 46 8.65 4.77 7.51
C HIS A 46 7.71 5.32 8.58
N GLY A 47 6.92 4.45 9.22
CA GLY A 47 6.09 4.86 10.36
C GLY A 47 5.00 5.88 10.03
N GLY A 48 4.30 6.37 11.05
CA GLY A 48 3.28 7.41 10.92
C GLY A 48 1.92 6.92 10.43
N GLY A 49 0.97 7.87 10.30
CA GLY A 49 -0.45 7.57 10.12
C GLY A 49 -0.80 6.78 8.86
N LEU A 50 -1.91 6.04 8.96
CA LEU A 50 -2.35 5.02 7.99
C LEU A 50 -3.34 5.55 6.94
N ALA A 51 -3.59 6.87 6.92
CA ALA A 51 -4.44 7.56 5.94
C ALA A 51 -5.84 6.93 5.69
N GLY A 52 -6.41 6.25 6.69
CA GLY A 52 -7.70 5.57 6.56
C GLY A 52 -7.67 4.24 5.81
N HIS A 53 -6.51 3.82 5.30
CA HIS A 53 -6.36 2.61 4.49
C HIS A 53 -6.52 1.34 5.33
N ASN A 54 -7.50 0.50 4.97
CA ASN A 54 -7.92 -0.62 5.80
C ASN A 54 -6.86 -1.72 5.94
N GLY A 55 -6.13 -2.04 4.87
CA GLY A 55 -5.06 -3.03 4.93
C GLY A 55 -3.90 -2.61 5.82
N LEU A 56 -3.59 -1.31 5.84
CA LEU A 56 -2.56 -0.77 6.73
C LEU A 56 -3.01 -0.82 8.19
N ARG A 57 -4.29 -0.52 8.46
CA ARG A 57 -4.88 -0.66 9.81
C ARG A 57 -4.80 -2.09 10.30
N SER A 58 -5.16 -3.05 9.44
CA SER A 58 -5.08 -4.49 9.73
C SER A 58 -3.64 -4.92 10.05
N ILE A 59 -2.67 -4.53 9.21
CA ILE A 59 -1.25 -4.85 9.40
C ILE A 59 -0.72 -4.25 10.69
N ALA A 60 -0.99 -2.98 10.95
CA ALA A 60 -0.53 -2.31 12.17
C ALA A 60 -1.10 -2.96 13.44
N GLN A 61 -2.36 -3.40 13.40
CA GLN A 61 -3.00 -4.10 14.52
C GLN A 61 -2.34 -5.45 14.79
N GLU A 62 -2.06 -6.25 13.76
CA GLU A 62 -1.53 -7.60 13.91
C GLU A 62 -0.01 -7.64 14.18
N LEU A 63 0.73 -6.64 13.70
CA LEU A 63 2.14 -6.42 14.03
C LEU A 63 2.34 -5.69 15.37
N GLY A 64 1.30 -5.02 15.89
CA GLY A 64 1.36 -4.25 17.14
C GLY A 64 2.11 -2.92 17.03
N THR A 65 2.47 -2.48 15.83
CA THR A 65 3.15 -1.20 15.58
C THR A 65 2.81 -0.64 14.20
N GLN A 66 3.00 0.67 14.02
CA GLN A 66 2.97 1.33 12.71
C GLN A 66 4.37 1.50 12.11
N ASP A 67 5.43 1.10 12.84
CA ASP A 67 6.84 1.30 12.51
C ASP A 67 7.34 0.29 11.48
N PHE A 68 6.63 0.21 10.37
CA PHE A 68 7.03 -0.53 9.18
C PHE A 68 7.14 0.45 8.00
N THR A 69 7.91 0.06 6.99
CA THR A 69 8.12 0.89 5.80
C THR A 69 6.97 0.68 4.81
N ARG A 70 6.61 1.76 4.12
CA ARG A 70 5.56 1.75 3.10
C ARG A 70 6.05 2.41 1.82
N LEU A 71 5.81 1.75 0.69
CA LEU A 71 5.80 2.41 -0.62
C LEU A 71 4.35 2.79 -0.92
N ARG A 72 4.13 4.11 -1.01
CA ARG A 72 2.83 4.71 -1.30
C ARG A 72 2.75 4.98 -2.80
N ILE A 73 1.77 4.38 -3.47
CA ILE A 73 1.53 4.53 -4.91
C ILE A 73 0.31 5.41 -5.11
N GLY A 74 0.50 6.62 -5.63
CA GLY A 74 -0.60 7.54 -5.90
C GLY A 74 -1.56 6.98 -6.94
N VAL A 75 -2.84 6.94 -6.59
CA VAL A 75 -3.96 6.52 -7.45
C VAL A 75 -5.04 7.60 -7.58
N GLY A 76 -4.83 8.76 -6.97
CA GLY A 76 -5.76 9.87 -6.96
C GLY A 76 -7.03 9.61 -6.15
N ARG A 77 -7.91 10.60 -6.17
CA ARG A 77 -9.29 10.52 -5.66
C ARG A 77 -10.27 10.84 -6.79
N PRO A 78 -11.54 10.44 -6.63
CA PRO A 78 -12.61 10.95 -7.47
C PRO A 78 -12.56 12.48 -7.57
N GLU A 79 -12.67 13.00 -8.80
CA GLU A 79 -12.70 14.44 -9.04
C GLU A 79 -13.91 15.07 -8.35
N ARG A 80 -13.82 16.37 -8.06
CA ARG A 80 -14.92 17.08 -7.41
C ARG A 80 -16.17 17.04 -8.28
N GLY A 81 -17.22 16.39 -7.79
CA GLY A 81 -18.48 16.21 -8.49
C GLY A 81 -18.71 14.79 -9.00
N ASP A 82 -17.71 13.92 -8.93
CA ASP A 82 -17.87 12.48 -9.10
C ASP A 82 -18.60 11.90 -7.86
N PRO A 83 -19.70 11.14 -8.04
CA PRO A 83 -20.45 10.56 -6.93
C PRO A 83 -19.74 9.38 -6.25
N ARG A 84 -18.68 8.81 -6.84
CA ARG A 84 -17.97 7.66 -6.29
C ARG A 84 -17.31 8.01 -4.96
N SER A 85 -17.39 7.08 -4.01
CA SER A 85 -16.58 7.15 -2.80
C SER A 85 -15.11 6.79 -3.12
N LEU A 86 -14.19 7.06 -2.20
CA LEU A 86 -12.82 6.56 -2.32
C LEU A 86 -12.79 5.04 -2.39
N ALA A 87 -13.68 4.35 -1.68
CA ALA A 87 -13.77 2.90 -1.73
C ALA A 87 -14.19 2.40 -3.12
N ASP A 88 -15.17 3.06 -3.76
CA ASP A 88 -15.59 2.71 -5.11
C ASP A 88 -14.49 3.01 -6.14
N HIS A 89 -13.74 4.09 -5.94
CA HIS A 89 -12.61 4.47 -6.79
C HIS A 89 -11.51 3.41 -6.81
N VAL A 90 -11.06 2.96 -5.64
CA VAL A 90 -9.98 1.96 -5.55
C VAL A 90 -10.42 0.54 -5.93
N LEU A 91 -11.72 0.32 -6.10
CA LEU A 91 -12.29 -0.94 -6.61
C LEU A 91 -12.55 -0.90 -8.12
N ALA A 92 -12.41 0.25 -8.77
CA ALA A 92 -12.58 0.40 -10.20
C ALA A 92 -11.28 0.08 -10.96
N ASP A 93 -11.41 -0.27 -12.24
CA ASP A 93 -10.26 -0.37 -13.14
C ASP A 93 -9.67 1.03 -13.42
N PHE A 94 -8.38 1.05 -13.78
CA PHE A 94 -7.70 2.25 -14.27
C PHE A 94 -8.33 2.74 -15.59
N ASP A 95 -8.23 4.05 -15.88
CA ASP A 95 -8.67 4.55 -17.18
C ASP A 95 -7.76 4.01 -18.28
N ALA A 96 -8.28 3.81 -19.50
CA ALA A 96 -7.49 3.32 -20.64
C ALA A 96 -6.30 4.22 -21.05
N ARG A 97 -6.26 5.46 -20.55
CA ARG A 97 -5.16 6.42 -20.75
C ARG A 97 -4.06 6.30 -19.69
N ASP A 98 -4.35 5.62 -18.59
CA ASP A 98 -3.42 5.45 -17.49
C ASP A 98 -2.48 4.28 -17.81
N ASP A 99 -1.17 4.54 -17.76
CA ASP A 99 -0.15 3.52 -17.99
C ASP A 99 0.15 2.78 -16.68
N ALA A 100 -0.75 1.87 -16.32
CA ALA A 100 -0.64 1.08 -15.09
C ALA A 100 0.60 0.18 -15.09
N ASP A 101 0.99 -0.37 -16.25
CA ASP A 101 2.16 -1.22 -16.37
C ASP A 101 3.45 -0.44 -16.08
N ALA A 102 3.62 0.74 -16.69
CA ALA A 102 4.76 1.61 -16.39
C ALA A 102 4.78 2.08 -14.93
N LEU A 103 3.60 2.27 -14.30
CA LEU A 103 3.53 2.58 -12.88
C LEU A 103 4.01 1.43 -12.00
N VAL A 104 3.61 0.20 -12.32
CA VAL A 104 4.06 -1.01 -11.61
C VAL A 104 5.56 -1.20 -11.75
N GLU A 105 6.13 -1.01 -12.95
CA GLU A 105 7.57 -1.09 -13.18
C GLU A 105 8.34 -0.07 -12.32
N ARG A 106 7.92 1.20 -12.34
CA ARG A 106 8.54 2.25 -11.52
C ARG A 106 8.43 1.96 -10.02
N ALA A 107 7.29 1.42 -9.57
CA ALA A 107 7.10 1.04 -8.18
C ALA A 107 8.04 -0.10 -7.77
N ALA A 108 8.23 -1.10 -8.65
CA ALA A 108 9.17 -2.20 -8.42
C ALA A 108 10.61 -1.68 -8.30
N ASP A 109 11.04 -0.79 -9.21
CA ASP A 109 12.37 -0.17 -9.17
C ASP A 109 12.62 0.58 -7.86
N GLU A 110 11.63 1.31 -7.36
CA GLU A 110 11.74 2.04 -6.08
C GLU A 110 11.84 1.09 -4.87
N VAL A 111 11.11 -0.03 -4.87
CA VAL A 111 11.27 -1.07 -3.83
C VAL A 111 12.68 -1.66 -3.89
N GLU A 112 13.16 -2.04 -5.08
CA GLU A 112 14.50 -2.61 -5.23
C GLU A 112 15.58 -1.64 -4.76
N ARG A 113 15.45 -0.36 -5.13
CA ARG A 113 16.39 0.68 -4.72
C ARG A 113 16.42 0.86 -3.20
N TYR A 114 15.27 0.77 -2.55
CA TYR A 114 15.17 0.84 -1.10
C TYR A 114 15.85 -0.36 -0.42
N LEU A 115 15.61 -1.58 -0.91
CA LEU A 115 16.16 -2.81 -0.33
C LEU A 115 17.67 -2.97 -0.54
N LYS A 116 18.24 -2.32 -1.55
CA LYS A 116 19.69 -2.35 -1.86
C LYS A 116 20.50 -1.27 -1.11
N ARG A 117 19.86 -0.39 -0.35
CA ARG A 117 20.54 0.60 0.50
C ARG A 117 21.04 -0.03 1.79
#